data_AF-A0A498N2U4-F1
#
_entry.id   AF-A0A498N2U4-F1
#
_cell.length_a   1.000
_cell.length_b   1.000
_cell.length_c   1.000
_cell.angle_alpha   90.00
_cell.angle_beta   90.00
_cell.angle_gamma   90.00
#
_symmetry.space_group_name_H-M   'P 1'
#
loop_
_entity.id
_entity.type
_entity.pdbx_description
1 polymer ?
#
loop_
_entity_poly.entity_id
_entity_poly.type
_entity_poly.pdbx_seq_one_letter_code
_entity_poly.pdbx_strand_id
1 'polypeptide(L)'
;MATTDVEDFIGQNRQLADLVETFRSISESDKHWKCRREFLFRNISDYEDHHLDHLLALSMVWANHVFLGCRYDPVLLEKVKEMAEGIVVEDAPVFKTRDELIKQQQQKR
;
A
#
# COMPACT_ATOMS: atom_id res chain seq x y z
N MET A 1 4.05 -35.41 15.14
CA MET A 1 4.87 -34.21 15.39
C MET A 1 4.74 -33.14 14.30
N ALA A 2 4.22 -33.44 13.10
CA ALA A 2 4.02 -32.44 12.04
C ALA A 2 2.67 -31.67 12.09
N THR A 3 1.66 -32.18 12.81
CA THR A 3 0.31 -31.57 12.84
C THR A 3 0.24 -30.31 13.70
N THR A 4 0.96 -30.30 14.82
CA THR A 4 1.10 -29.14 15.72
C THR A 4 1.72 -27.93 15.03
N ASP A 5 2.70 -28.15 14.14
CA ASP A 5 3.41 -27.09 13.42
C ASP A 5 2.50 -26.35 12.41
N VAL A 6 1.60 -27.10 11.75
CA VAL A 6 0.63 -26.54 10.81
C VAL A 6 -0.48 -25.77 11.55
N GLU A 7 -0.99 -26.31 12.66
CA GLU A 7 -2.02 -25.65 13.47
C GLU A 7 -1.50 -24.33 14.06
N ASP A 8 -0.26 -24.32 14.55
CA ASP A 8 0.39 -23.13 15.09
C ASP A 8 0.59 -22.05 14.01
N PHE A 9 1.04 -22.43 12.81
CA PHE A 9 1.20 -21.52 11.69
C PHE A 9 -0.13 -20.90 11.23
N ILE A 10 -1.21 -21.69 11.19
CA ILE A 10 -2.56 -21.18 10.89
C ILE A 10 -3.01 -20.19 11.97
N GLY A 11 -2.74 -20.51 13.25
CA GLY A 11 -3.05 -19.64 14.38
C GLY A 11 -2.36 -18.27 14.28
N GLN A 12 -1.05 -18.27 13.99
CA GLN A 12 -0.26 -17.05 13.79
C GLN A 12 -0.78 -16.21 12.63
N ASN A 13 -1.09 -16.84 11.49
CA ASN A 13 -1.64 -16.13 10.33
C ASN A 13 -2.99 -15.47 10.62
N ARG A 14 -3.85 -16.12 11.43
CA ARG A 14 -5.13 -15.53 11.84
C ARG A 14 -4.89 -14.31 12.74
N GLN A 15 -4.00 -14.41 13.72
CA GLN A 15 -3.67 -13.30 14.61
C GLN A 15 -3.10 -12.11 13.84
N LEU A 16 -2.20 -12.37 12.87
CA LEU A 16 -1.67 -11.34 12.00
C LEU A 16 -2.77 -10.68 11.16
N ALA A 17 -3.70 -11.47 10.63
CA ALA A 17 -4.82 -10.92 9.86
C ALA A 17 -5.72 -10.02 10.72
N ASP A 18 -6.06 -10.46 11.94
CA ASP A 18 -6.86 -9.68 12.87
C ASP A 18 -6.15 -8.37 13.27
N LEU A 19 -4.83 -8.43 13.50
CA LEU A 19 -4.00 -7.25 13.76
C LEU A 19 -4.02 -6.28 12.57
N VAL A 20 -3.82 -6.77 11.34
CA VAL A 20 -3.80 -5.91 10.14
C VAL A 20 -5.12 -5.18 9.96
N GLU A 21 -6.26 -5.82 10.23
CA GLU A 21 -7.57 -5.15 10.15
C GLU A 21 -7.70 -3.96 11.12
N THR A 22 -6.97 -3.95 12.24
CA THR A 22 -6.97 -2.80 13.17
C THR A 22 -6.34 -1.54 12.59
N PHE A 23 -5.50 -1.68 11.55
CA PHE A 23 -4.82 -0.55 10.91
C PHE A 23 -5.68 0.22 9.90
N ARG A 24 -6.89 -0.26 9.60
CA ARG A 24 -7.80 0.40 8.66
C ARG A 24 -8.25 1.77 9.20
N SER A 25 -8.18 2.81 8.37
CA SER A 25 -8.70 4.13 8.74
C SER A 25 -10.21 4.25 8.46
N ILE A 26 -10.92 5.02 9.30
CA ILE A 26 -12.37 5.25 9.15
C ILE A 26 -12.76 5.95 7.84
N SER A 27 -11.85 6.74 7.27
CA SER A 27 -12.10 7.50 6.03
C SER A 27 -11.62 6.75 4.79
N GLU A 28 -11.17 5.50 4.95
CA GLU A 28 -10.59 4.70 3.89
C GLU A 28 -11.67 3.91 3.13
N SER A 29 -11.76 4.16 1.82
CA SER A 29 -12.65 3.39 0.95
C SER A 29 -12.22 1.93 0.89
N ASP A 30 -13.15 1.02 0.57
CA ASP A 30 -12.83 -0.41 0.45
C ASP A 30 -11.78 -0.68 -0.63
N LYS A 31 -11.77 0.10 -1.72
CA LYS A 31 -10.76 -0.02 -2.77
C LYS A 31 -9.37 0.35 -2.27
N HIS A 32 -9.26 1.44 -1.49
CA HIS A 32 -7.99 1.84 -0.89
C HIS A 32 -7.52 0.79 0.12
N TRP A 33 -8.43 0.38 1.01
CA TRP A 33 -8.10 -0.57 2.07
C TRP A 33 -7.66 -1.92 1.52
N LYS A 34 -8.37 -2.47 0.52
CA LYS A 34 -7.99 -3.75 -0.12
C LYS A 34 -6.54 -3.73 -0.60
N CYS A 35 -6.13 -2.66 -1.27
CA CYS A 35 -4.78 -2.53 -1.82
C CYS A 35 -3.74 -2.24 -0.74
N ARG A 36 -4.05 -1.37 0.23
CA ARG A 36 -3.14 -1.05 1.34
C ARG A 36 -2.95 -2.24 2.29
N ARG A 37 -3.99 -3.04 2.51
CA ARG A 37 -3.93 -4.29 3.26
C ARG A 37 -2.98 -5.30 2.62
N GLU A 38 -3.04 -5.46 1.30
CA GLU A 38 -2.09 -6.29 0.54
C GLU A 38 -0.65 -5.78 0.70
N PHE A 39 -0.47 -4.45 0.63
CA PHE A 39 0.82 -3.80 0.87
C PHE A 39 1.36 -4.14 2.26
N LEU A 40 0.51 -4.10 3.29
CA LEU A 40 0.91 -4.46 4.65
C LEU A 40 1.31 -5.93 4.74
N PHE A 41 0.48 -6.88 4.28
CA PHE A 41 0.82 -8.31 4.36
C PHE A 41 2.13 -8.66 3.66
N ARG A 42 2.40 -8.02 2.51
CA ARG A 42 3.63 -8.26 1.76
C ARG A 42 4.89 -7.83 2.51
N ASN A 43 4.81 -6.75 3.29
CA ASN A 43 5.99 -6.12 3.88
C ASN A 43 6.09 -6.35 5.39
N ILE A 44 5.02 -6.76 6.08
CA ILE A 44 4.99 -6.82 7.56
C ILE A 44 6.01 -7.79 8.17
N SER A 45 6.41 -8.82 7.43
CA SER A 45 7.43 -9.78 7.89
C SER A 45 8.85 -9.19 7.91
N ASP A 46 9.09 -8.11 7.15
CA ASP A 46 10.40 -7.43 7.08
C ASP A 46 10.56 -6.34 8.14
N TYR A 47 9.51 -6.08 8.94
CA TYR A 47 9.48 -5.03 9.95
C TYR A 47 9.27 -5.63 11.34
N GLU A 48 10.13 -5.25 12.28
CA GLU A 48 9.91 -5.53 13.69
C GLU A 48 8.78 -4.65 14.26
N ASP A 49 8.13 -5.10 15.35
CA ASP A 49 7.00 -4.40 15.99
C ASP A 49 7.28 -2.90 16.24
N HIS A 50 8.51 -2.56 16.64
CA HIS A 50 8.91 -1.18 16.94
C HIS A 50 9.10 -0.29 15.69
N HIS A 51 9.11 -0.89 14.50
CA HIS A 51 9.17 -0.22 13.20
C HIS A 51 7.84 -0.29 12.43
N LEU A 52 6.80 -0.84 13.04
CA LEU A 52 5.50 -1.00 12.40
C LEU A 52 4.87 0.34 12.00
N ASP A 53 5.04 1.38 12.83
CA ASP A 53 4.58 2.74 12.51
C ASP A 53 5.20 3.28 11.21
N HIS A 54 6.47 2.93 10.94
CA HIS A 54 7.14 3.32 9.70
C HIS A 54 6.52 2.59 8.50
N LEU A 55 6.23 1.29 8.63
CA LEU A 55 5.52 0.55 7.59
C LEU A 55 4.12 1.12 7.33
N LEU A 56 3.37 1.45 8.39
CA LEU A 56 2.06 2.08 8.28
C LEU A 56 2.14 3.41 7.53
N ALA A 57 3.12 4.24 7.85
CA ALA A 57 3.35 5.50 7.14
C ALA A 57 3.67 5.29 5.65
N LEU A 58 4.55 4.32 5.31
CA LEU A 58 4.88 3.98 3.93
C LEU A 58 3.66 3.46 3.14
N SER A 59 2.84 2.63 3.78
CA SER A 59 1.59 2.13 3.21
C SER A 59 0.62 3.26 2.86
N MET A 60 0.56 4.30 3.70
CA MET A 60 -0.26 5.48 3.47
C MET A 60 0.33 6.37 2.36
N VAL A 61 1.64 6.57 2.32
CA VAL A 61 2.31 7.31 1.23
C VAL A 61 1.98 6.67 -0.12
N TRP A 62 2.12 5.35 -0.21
CA TRP A 62 1.79 4.60 -1.42
C TRP A 62 0.31 4.75 -1.79
N ALA A 63 -0.61 4.47 -0.86
CA ALA A 63 -2.04 4.56 -1.12
C ALA A 63 -2.48 5.98 -1.51
N ASN A 64 -1.99 7.01 -0.82
CA ASN A 64 -2.30 8.40 -1.14
C ASN A 64 -1.75 8.81 -2.51
N HIS A 65 -0.56 8.33 -2.88
CA HIS A 65 -0.01 8.57 -4.20
C HIS A 65 -0.87 7.96 -5.30
N VAL A 66 -1.22 6.67 -5.15
CA VAL A 66 -1.97 5.88 -6.13
C VAL A 66 -3.42 6.34 -6.26
N PHE A 67 -4.10 6.59 -5.14
CA PHE A 67 -5.55 6.80 -5.13
C PHE A 67 -5.98 8.26 -4.98
N LEU A 68 -5.13 9.13 -4.41
CA LEU A 68 -5.43 10.54 -4.19
C LEU A 68 -4.54 11.47 -5.02
N GLY A 69 -3.55 10.93 -5.72
CA GLY A 69 -2.65 11.70 -6.57
C GLY A 69 -1.64 12.55 -5.79
N CYS A 70 -1.48 12.29 -4.48
CA CYS A 70 -0.50 12.99 -3.66
C CYS A 70 0.91 12.83 -4.24
N ARG A 71 1.73 13.86 -4.10
CA ARG A 71 3.11 13.88 -4.61
C ARG A 71 4.06 13.95 -3.41
N TYR A 72 5.11 13.15 -3.49
CA TYR A 72 6.14 13.05 -2.48
C TYR A 72 7.51 13.10 -3.17
N ASP A 73 8.58 13.04 -2.38
CA ASP A 73 9.93 12.96 -2.89
C ASP A 73 10.09 11.75 -3.86
N PRO A 74 10.76 11.92 -5.02
CA PRO A 74 10.91 10.83 -5.99
C PRO A 74 11.60 9.59 -5.45
N VAL A 75 12.57 9.73 -4.55
CA VAL A 75 13.28 8.59 -3.95
C VAL A 75 12.35 7.82 -3.03
N LEU A 76 11.52 8.52 -2.27
CA LEU A 76 10.49 7.90 -1.43
C LEU A 76 9.43 7.17 -2.28
N LEU A 77 9.01 7.77 -3.39
CA LEU A 77 8.04 7.17 -4.30
C LEU A 77 8.55 5.89 -4.96
N GLU A 78 9.81 5.88 -5.40
CA GLU A 78 10.39 4.67 -6.00
C GLU A 78 10.48 3.54 -4.97
N LYS A 79 10.90 3.85 -3.73
CA LYS A 79 10.92 2.88 -2.63
C LYS A 79 9.54 2.26 -2.39
N VAL A 80 8.50 3.07 -2.21
CA VAL A 80 7.15 2.52 -1.93
C VAL A 80 6.55 1.79 -3.13
N LYS A 81 6.99 2.11 -4.36
CA LYS A 81 6.58 1.39 -5.56
C LYS A 81 7.24 0.02 -5.65
N GLU A 82 8.52 -0.10 -5.29
CA GLU A 82 9.21 -1.40 -5.15
C GLU A 82 8.54 -2.27 -4.08
N MET A 83 8.22 -1.69 -2.92
CA MET A 83 7.49 -2.38 -1.84
C MET A 83 6.10 -2.87 -2.26
N ALA A 84 5.48 -2.21 -3.24
CA ALA A 84 4.16 -2.53 -3.77
C ALA A 84 4.18 -3.42 -5.02
N GLU A 85 5.34 -3.91 -5.44
CA GLU A 85 5.46 -4.71 -6.66
C GLU A 85 4.50 -5.92 -6.62
N GLY A 86 3.78 -6.16 -7.71
CA GLY A 86 2.80 -7.26 -7.79
C GLY A 86 1.42 -6.97 -7.18
N ILE A 87 1.22 -5.83 -6.50
CA ILE A 87 -0.13 -5.41 -6.08
C ILE A 87 -0.89 -4.86 -7.27
N VAL A 88 -2.00 -5.51 -7.62
CA VAL A 88 -2.85 -5.09 -8.74
C VAL A 88 -3.87 -4.05 -8.26
N VAL A 89 -3.76 -2.83 -8.79
CA VAL A 89 -4.72 -1.75 -8.53
C VAL A 89 -5.68 -1.64 -9.72
N GLU A 90 -6.91 -2.09 -9.50
CA GLU A 90 -7.99 -1.99 -10.48
C GLU A 90 -8.50 -0.55 -10.59
N ASP A 91 -8.73 -0.07 -11.82
CA ASP A 91 -9.27 1.26 -12.12
C ASP A 91 -8.50 2.42 -11.45
N ALA A 92 -7.17 2.36 -11.45
CA ALA A 92 -6.34 3.39 -10.85
C ALA A 92 -6.65 4.78 -11.46
N PRO A 93 -6.93 5.80 -10.63
CA PRO A 93 -7.23 7.14 -11.11
C PRO A 93 -6.03 7.78 -11.83
N VAL A 94 -6.29 8.47 -12.94
CA VAL A 94 -5.26 9.18 -13.70
C VAL A 94 -5.21 10.64 -13.27
N PHE A 95 -4.16 11.00 -12.53
CA PHE A 95 -3.92 12.38 -12.10
C PHE A 95 -2.99 13.09 -13.08
N LYS A 96 -3.50 14.13 -13.76
CA LYS A 96 -2.70 14.99 -14.62
C LYS A 96 -2.48 16.35 -13.96
N THR A 97 -1.26 16.85 -14.02
CA THR A 97 -0.98 18.22 -13.59
C THR A 97 -1.46 19.22 -14.65
N ARG A 98 -1.68 20.47 -14.24
CA ARG A 98 -1.99 21.56 -15.17
C ARG A 98 -0.93 21.68 -16.26
N ASP A 99 0.35 21.58 -15.89
CA ASP A 99 1.46 21.74 -16.81
C ASP A 99 1.53 20.59 -17.83
N GLU A 100 1.22 19.36 -17.42
CA GLU A 100 1.06 18.21 -18.33
C GLU A 100 -0.09 18.42 -19.32
N LEU A 101 -1.23 18.95 -18.85
CA LEU A 101 -2.37 19.26 -19.73
C LEU A 101 -2.00 20.34 -20.76
N ILE A 102 -1.27 21.38 -20.35
CA ILE A 102 -0.81 22.45 -21.24
C ILE A 102 0.17 21.92 -22.29
N LYS A 103 1.16 21.10 -21.88
CA LYS A 103 2.10 20.45 -22.82
C LYS A 103 1.39 19.56 -23.83
N GLN A 104 0.42 18.76 -23.39
CA GLN A 104 -0.40 17.91 -24.28
C GLN A 104 -1.21 18.73 -25.29
N GLN A 105 -1.68 19.92 -24.91
CA GLN A 105 -2.37 20.83 -25.85
C GLN A 105 -1.42 21.46 -26.87
N GLN A 106 -0.20 21.81 -26.46
CA GLN A 106 0.82 22.39 -27.35
C GLN A 106 1.33 21.36 -28.37
N GLN A 107 1.48 20.09 -27.99
CA GLN A 107 1.87 19.01 -28.91
C GLN A 107 0.78 18.62 -29.92
N LYS A 108 -0.48 19.01 -29.67
CA LYS A 108 -1.61 18.76 -30.57
C LYS A 108 -1.86 19.89 -31.57
N ARG A 109 -1.14 21.00 -31.47
CA ARG A 109 -1.18 22.14 -32.39
C ARG A 109 -0.04 22.06 -33.38
#